data_AF-A0A7C8CYI3-F1
#
_entry.id   AF-A0A7C8CYI3-F1
#
_cell.length_a   1.000
_cell.length_b   1.000
_cell.length_c   1.000
_cell.angle_alpha   90.00
_cell.angle_beta   90.00
_cell.angle_gamma   90.00
#
_symmetry.space_group_name_H-M   'P 1'
#
loop_
_entity.id
_entity.type
_entity.pdbx_description
1 polymer ?
#
loop_
_entity_poly.entity_id
_entity_poly.type
_entity_poly.pdbx_seq_one_letter_code
_entity_poly.pdbx_strand_id
1 'polypeptide(L)'
;MRNLLGLLLLTAVTTCLPAQDAERNRILEKYRAIRPTMDELAMYRLDWEASLSDAQKRAAAEGRPIMLIIIHARYGDITSGHC
;
A
#
# COMPACT_ATOMS: atom_id res chain seq x y z
N MET A 1 12.82 -48.54 -8.63
CA MET A 1 11.42 -48.16 -8.32
C MET A 1 11.21 -47.66 -6.89
N ARG A 2 11.81 -48.26 -5.85
CA ARG A 2 11.64 -47.85 -4.44
C ARG A 2 12.06 -46.39 -4.13
N ASN A 3 13.10 -45.87 -4.79
CA ASN A 3 13.58 -44.49 -4.58
C ASN A 3 12.75 -43.44 -5.33
N LEU A 4 12.01 -43.84 -6.37
CA LEU A 4 11.18 -42.94 -7.17
C LEU A 4 9.89 -42.58 -6.43
N LEU A 5 9.33 -43.56 -5.69
CA LEU A 5 8.17 -43.33 -4.81
C LEU A 5 8.49 -42.35 -3.68
N GLY A 6 9.68 -42.48 -3.07
CA GLY A 6 10.12 -41.58 -2.01
C GLY A 6 10.28 -40.14 -2.50
N LEU A 7 10.84 -39.96 -3.71
CA LEU A 7 11.00 -38.64 -4.32
C LEU A 7 9.65 -37.99 -4.68
N LEU A 8 8.71 -38.77 -5.21
CA LEU A 8 7.33 -38.33 -5.51
C LEU A 8 6.54 -37.95 -4.24
N LEU A 9 6.73 -38.68 -3.14
CA LEU A 9 6.13 -38.34 -1.84
C LEU A 9 6.71 -37.05 -1.27
N LEU A 10 8.03 -36.82 -1.39
CA LEU A 10 8.68 -35.60 -0.91
C LEU A 10 8.27 -34.34 -1.70
N THR A 11 8.06 -34.46 -3.02
CA THR A 11 7.59 -33.33 -3.85
C THR A 11 6.10 -33.04 -3.71
N ALA A 12 5.28 -34.04 -3.33
CA ALA A 12 3.86 -33.83 -3.08
C ALA A 12 3.57 -33.10 -1.75
N VAL A 13 4.47 -33.19 -0.76
CA VAL A 13 4.30 -32.48 0.53
C VAL A 13 4.67 -31.00 0.40
N THR A 14 5.62 -30.63 -0.46
CA THR A 14 6.05 -29.24 -0.63
C THR A 14 5.06 -28.38 -1.43
N THR A 15 4.19 -28.97 -2.25
CA THR A 15 3.15 -28.25 -3.01
C THR A 15 1.89 -27.97 -2.21
N CYS A 16 1.74 -28.57 -1.03
CA CYS A 16 0.54 -28.46 -0.18
C CYS A 16 0.69 -27.50 1.01
N LEU A 17 1.73 -26.66 1.06
CA LEU A 17 1.94 -25.70 2.16
C LEU A 17 1.28 -24.35 1.86
N PRO A 18 0.13 -23.99 2.47
CA PRO A 18 -0.55 -22.70 2.29
C PRO A 18 0.11 -21.56 3.10
N ALA A 19 1.42 -21.63 3.31
CA ALA A 19 2.12 -20.72 4.22
C ALA A 19 2.14 -19.27 3.72
N GLN A 20 2.13 -19.05 2.39
CA GLN A 20 2.04 -17.71 1.81
C GLN A 20 0.64 -17.10 1.95
N ASP A 21 -0.41 -17.91 2.00
CA ASP A 21 -1.78 -17.41 2.07
C ASP A 21 -2.12 -16.85 3.46
N ALA A 22 -1.70 -17.54 4.53
CA ALA A 22 -2.03 -17.13 5.89
C ALA A 22 -1.36 -15.80 6.28
N GLU A 23 -0.06 -15.65 6.02
CA GLU A 23 0.65 -14.41 6.34
C GLU A 23 0.21 -13.24 5.44
N ARG A 24 -0.02 -13.50 4.14
CA ARG A 24 -0.61 -12.49 3.24
C ARG A 24 -1.97 -12.03 3.76
N ASN A 25 -2.85 -12.97 4.12
CA ASN A 25 -4.20 -12.63 4.59
C ASN A 25 -4.13 -11.81 5.88
N ARG A 26 -3.24 -12.16 6.81
CA ARG A 26 -3.00 -11.39 8.04
C ARG A 26 -2.52 -9.96 7.75
N ILE A 27 -1.62 -9.79 6.78
CA ILE A 27 -1.15 -8.46 6.36
C ILE A 27 -2.31 -7.66 5.74
N LEU A 28 -3.10 -8.29 4.87
CA LEU A 28 -4.25 -7.64 4.22
C LEU A 28 -5.33 -7.25 5.24
N GLU A 29 -5.58 -8.07 6.26
CA GLU A 29 -6.49 -7.74 7.35
C GLU A 29 -6.00 -6.54 8.15
N LYS A 30 -4.72 -6.52 8.54
CA LYS A 30 -4.12 -5.36 9.21
C LYS A 30 -4.22 -4.10 8.35
N TYR A 31 -3.90 -4.19 7.07
CA TYR A 31 -4.02 -3.08 6.13
C TYR A 31 -5.47 -2.58 6.05
N ARG A 32 -6.44 -3.47 5.88
CA ARG A 32 -7.87 -3.09 5.82
C ARG A 32 -8.37 -2.47 7.11
N ALA A 33 -7.84 -2.88 8.27
CA ALA A 33 -8.20 -2.32 9.57
C ALA A 33 -7.68 -0.88 9.79
N ILE A 34 -6.56 -0.52 9.16
CA ILE A 34 -5.94 0.81 9.33
C ILE A 34 -6.15 1.73 8.13
N ARG A 35 -6.53 1.19 6.95
CA ARG A 35 -6.71 1.98 5.74
C ARG A 35 -7.88 2.94 5.94
N PRO A 36 -7.70 4.25 5.71
CA PRO A 36 -8.80 5.19 5.74
C PRO A 36 -9.89 4.82 4.72
N THR A 37 -11.13 5.10 5.07
CA THR A 37 -12.30 4.97 4.20
C THR A 37 -12.15 5.83 2.95
N MET A 38 -12.95 5.57 1.91
CA MET A 38 -12.89 6.35 0.67
C MET A 38 -13.13 7.84 0.90
N ASP A 39 -13.97 8.20 1.87
CA ASP A 39 -14.24 9.58 2.23
C ASP A 39 -13.06 10.22 2.98
N GLU A 40 -12.38 9.46 3.84
CA GLU A 40 -11.14 9.91 4.50
C GLU A 40 -9.95 9.99 3.52
N LEU A 41 -9.99 9.21 2.44
CA LEU A 41 -9.06 9.30 1.32
C LEU A 41 -9.40 10.44 0.34
N ALA A 42 -10.39 11.28 0.62
CA ALA A 42 -10.69 12.45 -0.21
C ALA A 42 -9.47 13.36 -0.42
N MET A 43 -8.53 13.35 0.54
CA MET A 43 -7.24 14.02 0.41
C MET A 43 -6.44 13.53 -0.82
N TYR A 44 -6.44 12.23 -1.11
CA TYR A 44 -5.77 11.65 -2.28
C TYR A 44 -6.52 11.89 -3.59
N ARG A 45 -7.76 12.39 -3.53
CA ARG A 45 -8.54 12.83 -4.68
C ARG A 45 -8.31 14.30 -5.02
N LEU A 46 -7.58 15.04 -4.18
CA LEU A 46 -7.14 16.38 -4.52
C LEU A 46 -6.18 16.29 -5.71
N ASP A 47 -6.21 17.31 -6.55
CA ASP A 47 -5.20 17.51 -7.58
C ASP A 47 -3.88 17.88 -6.91
N TRP A 48 -3.05 16.88 -6.59
CA TRP A 48 -1.74 17.10 -5.96
C TRP A 48 -0.76 17.70 -6.96
N GLU A 49 -0.01 18.70 -6.52
CA GLU A 49 1.12 19.25 -7.25
C GLU A 49 2.38 19.11 -6.39
N ALA A 50 3.46 18.60 -6.98
CA ALA A 50 4.72 18.36 -6.26
C ALA A 50 5.50 19.65 -5.94
N SER A 51 5.13 20.76 -6.58
CA SER A 51 5.75 22.07 -6.40
C SER A 51 4.70 23.11 -6.01
N LEU A 52 5.02 23.90 -4.97
CA LEU A 52 4.19 25.05 -4.58
C LEU A 52 4.05 26.06 -5.72
N SER A 53 5.10 26.27 -6.53
CA SER A 53 5.03 27.22 -7.63
C SER A 53 4.04 26.80 -8.71
N ASP A 54 3.94 25.50 -8.97
CA ASP A 54 3.07 24.97 -10.02
C ASP A 54 1.64 24.85 -9.53
N ALA A 55 1.45 24.50 -8.24
CA ALA A 55 0.16 24.63 -7.55
C ALA A 55 -0.40 26.05 -7.65
N GLN A 56 0.45 27.08 -7.44
CA GLN A 56 0.04 28.48 -7.54
C GLN A 56 -0.35 28.90 -8.95
N LYS A 57 0.43 28.52 -9.97
CA LYS A 57 0.10 28.82 -11.38
C LYS A 57 -1.24 28.20 -11.78
N ARG A 58 -1.46 26.93 -11.42
CA ARG A 58 -2.68 26.20 -11.75
C ARG A 58 -3.89 26.77 -11.01
N ALA A 59 -3.75 27.07 -9.72
CA ALA A 59 -4.80 27.73 -8.94
C ALA A 59 -5.22 29.08 -9.53
N ALA A 60 -4.26 29.89 -10.00
CA ALA A 60 -4.55 31.16 -10.68
C ALA A 60 -5.26 30.96 -12.02
N ALA A 61 -4.89 29.93 -12.79
CA ALA A 61 -5.52 29.61 -14.07
C ALA A 61 -6.94 29.04 -13.92
N GLU A 62 -7.18 28.20 -12.90
CA GLU A 62 -8.45 27.50 -12.68
C GLU A 62 -9.39 28.24 -11.71
N GLY A 63 -8.93 29.30 -11.04
CA GLY A 63 -9.72 30.01 -10.02
C GLY A 63 -10.01 29.17 -8.77
N ARG A 64 -9.09 28.28 -8.38
CA ARG A 64 -9.29 27.30 -7.29
C ARG A 64 -8.46 27.67 -6.04
N PRO A 65 -8.96 27.39 -4.83
CA PRO A 65 -8.19 27.60 -3.60
C PRO A 65 -7.03 26.60 -3.48
N ILE A 66 -5.96 27.01 -2.79
CA ILE A 66 -4.80 26.15 -2.48
C ILE A 66 -4.87 25.73 -1.01
N MET A 67 -4.70 24.44 -0.74
CA MET A 67 -4.51 23.90 0.61
C MET A 67 -3.09 23.34 0.72
N LEU A 68 -2.26 23.94 1.59
CA LEU A 68 -0.90 23.46 1.85
C LEU A 68 -0.92 22.43 2.98
N ILE A 69 -0.41 21.23 2.70
CA ILE A 69 -0.25 20.16 3.69
C ILE A 69 1.23 19.86 3.81
N ILE A 70 1.77 19.94 5.03
CA ILE A 70 3.16 19.60 5.34
C ILE A 70 3.14 18.29 6.12
N ILE A 71 3.68 17.22 5.52
CA ILE A 71 3.76 15.90 6.16
C ILE A 71 5.13 15.75 6.81
N HIS A 72 5.17 15.67 8.13
CA HIS A 72 6.37 15.30 8.88
C HIS A 72 6.41 13.77 9.05
N ALA A 73 7.04 13.07 8.11
CA ALA A 73 7.21 11.63 8.21
C ALA A 73 8.41 11.26 9.10
N ARG A 74 8.28 10.19 9.89
CA ARG A 74 9.41 9.51 10.53
C ARG A 74 9.75 8.28 9.71
N TYR A 75 11.01 8.18 9.28
CA TYR A 75 11.45 7.05 8.46
C TYR A 75 11.25 5.71 9.20
N GLY A 76 10.55 4.75 8.58
CA GLY A 76 10.28 3.43 9.14
C GLY A 76 8.93 3.24 9.84
N ASP A 77 8.09 4.27 9.92
CA ASP A 77 6.71 4.15 10.42
C ASP A 77 5.72 4.05 9.25
N ILE A 78 5.08 2.89 9.09
CA ILE A 78 4.10 2.62 8.04
C ILE A 78 2.83 3.48 8.15
N THR A 79 2.62 4.13 9.30
CA THR A 79 1.49 5.05 9.55
C THR A 79 1.83 6.50 9.22
N SER A 80 3.12 6.84 9.07
CA SER A 80 3.58 8.12 8.56
C SER A 80 4.12 7.92 7.13
N GLY A 81 3.22 8.00 6.15
CA GLY A 81 3.52 7.65 4.76
C GLY A 81 4.68 8.45 4.18
N HIS A 82 5.76 7.74 3.83
CA HIS A 82 6.63 8.07 2.71
C HIS A 82 6.22 7.18 1.54
N CYS A 83 5.89 7.78 0.41
CA CYS A 83 5.97 7.11 -0.89
C CYS A 83 7.40 7.16 -1.41
#